data_AF-A0A098EIM5-F1
#
_entry.id   AF-A0A098EIM5-F1
#
_cell.length_a   1.000
_cell.length_b   1.000
_cell.length_c   1.000
_cell.angle_alpha   90.00
_cell.angle_beta   90.00
_cell.angle_gamma   90.00
#
_symmetry.space_group_name_H-M   'P 1'
#
loop_
_entity.id
_entity.type
_entity.pdbx_description
1 polymer ?
#
loop_
_entity_poly.entity_id
_entity_poly.type
_entity_poly.pdbx_seq_one_letter_code
_entity_poly.pdbx_strand_id
1 'polypeptide(L)' 'MIREKEDIDVAILLIALLSIAVWYAALQEFLKPERKQSSRKIMTLTSTGTLLTVVLTISFFQDLAIF' A
#
# COMPACT_ATOMS: atom_id res chain seq x y z
N MET A 1 -24.09 10.76 7.96
CA MET A 1 -22.85 10.99 8.74
C MET A 1 -22.24 9.69 9.25
N ILE A 2 -22.95 8.82 10.00
CA ILE A 2 -22.37 7.54 10.51
C ILE A 2 -22.02 6.55 9.37
N ARG A 3 -22.91 6.41 8.38
CA ARG A 3 -22.70 5.50 7.23
C ARG A 3 -21.45 5.82 6.40
N GLU A 4 -21.15 7.11 6.22
CA GLU A 4 -20.03 7.59 5.42
C GLU A 4 -18.67 7.29 6.05
N LYS A 5 -18.56 7.31 7.39
CA LYS A 5 -17.35 6.88 8.10
C LYS A 5 -17.09 5.39 7.87
N GLU A 6 -18.13 4.56 7.96
CA GLU A 6 -18.03 3.11 7.78
C GLU A 6 -17.54 2.75 6.36
N ASP A 7 -18.02 3.46 5.33
CA ASP A 7 -17.55 3.30 3.96
C ASP A 7 -16.06 3.66 3.79
N ILE A 8 -15.59 4.72 4.48
CA ILE A 8 -14.17 5.14 4.47
C ILE A 8 -13.29 4.09 5.15
N ASP A 9 -13.74 3.55 6.30
CA ASP A 9 -13.00 2.52 7.04
C ASP A 9 -12.84 1.23 6.20
N VAL A 10 -13.91 0.82 5.51
CA VAL A 10 -13.86 -0.31 4.56
C VAL A 10 -12.92 -0.02 3.39
N ALA A 11 -12.93 1.20 2.85
CA ALA A 11 -12.01 1.60 1.78
C ALA A 11 -10.54 1.54 2.24
N ILE A 12 -10.23 2.02 3.44
CA ILE A 12 -8.87 1.97 4.02
C ILE A 12 -8.41 0.52 4.19
N LEU A 13 -9.30 -0.38 4.64
CA LEU A 13 -8.99 -1.81 4.74
C LEU A 13 -8.67 -2.43 3.37
N LEU A 14 -9.44 -2.09 2.32
CA LEU A 14 -9.17 -2.55 0.96
C LEU A 14 -7.84 -2.01 0.43
N ILE A 15 -7.53 -0.73 0.68
CA ILE A 15 -6.25 -0.11 0.33
C ILE A 15 -5.10 -0.81 1.05
N ALA A 16 -5.27 -1.19 2.32
CA ALA A 16 -4.28 -1.94 3.09
C ALA A 16 -4.00 -3.32 2.49
N LEU A 17 -5.05 -4.06 2.13
CA LEU A 17 -4.90 -5.36 1.44
C LEU A 17 -4.19 -5.23 0.09
N LEU A 18 -4.56 -4.22 -0.70
CA LEU A 18 -3.90 -3.93 -1.98
C LEU A 18 -2.43 -3.55 -1.78
N SER A 19 -2.10 -2.76 -0.75
CA SER A 19 -0.72 -2.39 -0.43
C SER A 19 0.13 -3.64 -0.11
N ILE A 20 -0.41 -4.56 0.69
CA ILE A 20 0.27 -5.83 1.01
C ILE A 20 0.51 -6.65 -0.27
N ALA A 21 -0.48 -6.75 -1.15
CA ALA A 21 -0.35 -7.46 -2.41
C ALA A 21 0.72 -6.83 -3.33
N VAL A 22 0.80 -5.50 -3.38
CA VAL A 22 1.83 -4.77 -4.14
C VAL A 22 3.22 -5.03 -3.56
N TRP A 23 3.38 -4.98 -2.24
CA TRP A 23 4.66 -5.29 -1.59
C TRP A 23 5.07 -6.75 -1.77
N TYR A 24 4.10 -7.67 -1.77
CA TYR A 24 4.35 -9.07 -2.09
C TYR A 24 4.85 -9.25 -3.51
N ALA A 25 4.23 -8.60 -4.50
CA ALA A 25 4.70 -8.60 -5.88
C ALA A 25 6.08 -7.94 -6.05
N ALA A 26 6.33 -6.85 -5.33
CA ALA A 26 7.64 -6.20 -5.29
C ALA A 26 8.70 -7.17 -4.75
N LEU A 27 8.41 -7.84 -3.64
CA LEU A 27 9.30 -8.82 -3.02
C LEU A 27 9.60 -9.99 -3.96
N GLN A 28 8.58 -10.51 -4.67
CA GLN A 28 8.80 -11.54 -5.69
C GLN A 28 9.72 -11.08 -6.81
N GLU A 29 9.65 -9.80 -7.22
CA GLU A 29 10.56 -9.25 -8.22
C GLU A 29 11.98 -9.06 -7.66
N PHE A 30 12.13 -8.68 -6.39
CA PHE A 30 13.43 -8.58 -5.70
C PHE A 30 14.08 -9.94 -5.44
N LEU A 31 13.29 -10.99 -5.22
CA LEU A 31 13.80 -12.35 -5.01
C LEU A 31 14.24 -13.03 -6.32
N LYS A 32 13.92 -12.44 -7.48
CA LYS A 32 14.44 -12.95 -8.75
C LYS A 32 15.95 -12.75 -8.84
N PRO A 33 16.68 -13.65 -9.52
CA PRO A 33 18.10 -13.43 -9.81
C PRO A 33 18.28 -12.10 -10.56
N GLU A 34 19.30 -11.32 -10.23
CA GLU A 34 19.55 -9.99 -10.79
C GLU A 34 19.49 -9.94 -12.32
N ARG A 35 19.94 -11.01 -13.00
CA ARG A 35 19.91 -11.12 -14.47
C ARG A 35 18.50 -11.19 -15.07
N LYS A 36 17.48 -11.48 -14.27
CA LYS A 36 16.05 -11.57 -14.64
C LYS A 36 15.20 -10.49 -13.97
N GLN A 37 15.82 -9.67 -13.14
CA GLN A 37 15.16 -8.61 -12.39
C GLN A 37 14.92 -7.42 -13.30
N SER A 38 13.69 -6.93 -13.37
CA SER A 38 13.39 -5.73 -14.12
C SER A 38 13.44 -4.52 -13.18
N SER A 39 14.49 -3.70 -13.30
CA SER A 39 14.61 -2.45 -12.53
C SER A 39 13.40 -1.55 -12.72
N ARG A 40 12.79 -1.55 -13.91
CA ARG A 40 11.55 -0.80 -14.18
C ARG A 40 10.37 -1.34 -13.37
N LYS A 41 10.17 -2.66 -13.31
CA LYS A 41 9.08 -3.25 -12.51
C LYS A 41 9.26 -2.96 -11.04
N ILE A 42 10.49 -3.05 -10.54
CA ILE A 42 10.81 -2.72 -9.15
C ILE A 42 10.51 -1.27 -8.86
N MET A 43 10.98 -0.34 -9.70
CA MET A 43 10.73 1.07 -9.48
C MET A 43 9.22 1.39 -9.48
N THR A 44 8.45 0.80 -10.40
CA THR A 44 6.99 0.97 -10.42
C THR A 44 6.32 0.32 -9.20
N LEU A 45 6.65 -0.92 -8.85
CA LEU A 45 6.05 -1.64 -7.72
C LEU A 45 6.38 -0.96 -6.39
N THR A 46 7.63 -0.58 -6.19
CA THR A 46 8.07 0.15 -4.99
C THR A 46 7.42 1.52 -4.92
N SER A 47 7.39 2.30 -6.01
CA SER A 47 6.73 3.62 -6.01
C SER A 47 5.23 3.51 -5.67
N THR A 48 4.51 2.56 -6.27
CA THR A 48 3.09 2.33 -6.00
C THR A 48 2.88 1.85 -4.56
N GLY A 49 3.69 0.90 -4.10
CA GLY A 49 3.63 0.38 -2.73
C GLY A 49 3.91 1.46 -1.68
N THR A 50 4.89 2.33 -1.92
CA THR A 50 5.19 3.48 -1.05
C THR A 50 4.03 4.47 -1.02
N LEU A 51 3.44 4.84 -2.16
CA LEU A 51 2.29 5.74 -2.20
C LEU A 51 1.10 5.19 -1.40
N LEU A 52 0.77 3.91 -1.58
CA LEU A 52 -0.30 3.26 -0.81
C LEU A 52 0.02 3.24 0.69
N THR A 53 1.26 2.94 1.05
CA THR A 53 1.71 2.91 2.46
C THR A 53 1.67 4.31 3.09
N VAL A 54 2.04 5.36 2.35
CA VAL A 54 1.96 6.75 2.82
C VAL A 54 0.52 7.15 3.09
N VAL A 55 -0.41 6.85 2.18
CA VAL A 55 -1.84 7.13 2.37
C VAL A 55 -2.36 6.44 3.65
N LEU A 56 -2.06 5.15 3.81
CA LEU A 56 -2.45 4.39 5.01
C LEU A 56 -1.84 4.96 6.30
N THR A 57 -0.58 5.37 6.25
CA THR A 57 0.12 5.97 7.39
C THR A 57 -0.55 7.28 7.79
N ILE A 58 -0.83 8.16 6.83
CA ILE A 58 -1.53 9.43 7.09
C ILE A 58 -2.92 9.17 7.66
N SER A 59 -3.70 8.25 7.06
CA SER A 59 -5.02 7.87 7.57
C SER A 59 -4.96 7.35 9.01
N PHE A 60 -3.97 6.52 9.33
CA PHE A 60 -3.78 5.99 10.68
C PHE A 60 -3.45 7.09 11.70
N PHE A 61 -2.54 8.00 11.36
CA PHE A 61 -2.20 9.12 12.24
C PHE A 61 -3.34 10.15 12.37
N GLN A 62 -4.17 10.32 11.34
CA GLN A 62 -5.36 11.15 11.43
C GLN A 62 -6.38 10.56 12.40
N ASP A 63 -6.66 9.26 12.32
CA ASP A 63 -7.58 8.60 13.26
C ASP A 63 -7.03 8.64 14.70
N LEU A 64 -5.71 8.45 14.86
CA LEU A 64 -5.05 8.56 16.16
C LEU A 64 -5.05 9.99 16.73
N ALA A 65 -4.87 11.01 15.90
CA ALA A 65 -4.84 12.42 16.34
C ALA A 65 -6.24 12.98 16.66
N ILE A 66 -7.30 12.31 16.19
CA ILE A 66 -8.70 12.63 16.51
C ILE A 66 -9.12 12.00 17.87
N PHE A 67 -8.34 11.04 18.38
CA PHE A 67 -8.51 10.37 19.68
C PHE A 67 -7.76 11.08 20.80
#